data_AF-A0A833FMD2-F1
#
_entry.id   AF-A0A833FMD2-F1
#
_cell.length_a   1.000
_cell.length_b   1.000
_cell.length_c   1.000
_cell.angle_alpha   90.00
_cell.angle_beta   90.00
_cell.angle_gamma   90.00
#
_symmetry.space_group_name_H-M   'P 1'
#
loop_
_entity.id
_entity.type
_entity.pdbx_description
1 polymer ?
#
loop_
_entity_poly.entity_id
_entity_poly.type
_entity_poly.pdbx_seq_one_letter_code
_entity_poly.pdbx_strand_id
1 'polypeptide(L)'
;MLQPIDLSQFPELPPEVVKAFADMQFELSVERAARQHEQAVVAEKDVFITDLKELIEKLEGQVQEYRRTKFGPKSEKLDPAQMELALEDLETAIAETQARIAAVEEKMASSTLSPCKAASPRKERKARVLPANLPRVERVIEPLSIACPCGCGDMVRIGED
;
A
#
# COMPACT_ATOMS: atom_id res chain seq x y z
N MET A 1 -23.79 -2.66 -32.25
CA MET A 1 -24.30 -1.44 -31.60
C MET A 1 -25.56 -1.02 -32.34
N LEU A 2 -26.71 -0.96 -31.67
CA LEU A 2 -27.94 -0.47 -32.28
C LEU A 2 -27.78 1.04 -32.51
N GLN A 3 -28.00 1.51 -33.73
CA GLN A 3 -27.96 2.93 -34.05
C GLN A 3 -29.09 3.66 -33.29
N PRO A 4 -28.85 4.88 -32.80
CA PRO A 4 -29.90 5.66 -32.15
C PRO A 4 -31.05 5.87 -33.14
N ILE A 5 -32.28 5.66 -32.67
CA ILE A 5 -33.49 5.85 -33.47
C ILE A 5 -33.58 7.35 -33.84
N ASP A 6 -33.59 7.63 -35.14
CA ASP A 6 -33.72 8.98 -35.65
C ASP A 6 -35.18 9.43 -35.63
N LEU A 7 -35.52 10.24 -34.63
CA LEU A 7 -36.88 10.73 -34.39
C LEU A 7 -37.39 11.66 -35.50
N SER A 8 -36.51 12.19 -36.37
CA SER A 8 -36.92 13.02 -37.52
C SER A 8 -37.69 12.25 -38.59
N GLN A 9 -37.59 10.91 -38.57
CA GLN A 9 -38.31 10.01 -39.47
C GLN A 9 -39.78 9.80 -39.06
N PHE A 10 -40.18 10.29 -37.88
CA PHE A 10 -41.52 10.12 -37.32
C PHE A 10 -42.16 11.47 -36.92
N PRO A 11 -42.50 12.33 -37.90
CA PRO A 11 -42.97 13.70 -37.65
C PRO A 11 -44.37 13.78 -37.00
N GLU A 12 -45.17 12.71 -37.03
CA GLU A 12 -46.52 12.67 -36.44
C GLU A 12 -46.56 12.20 -34.97
N LEU A 13 -45.40 12.02 -34.33
CA LEU A 13 -45.36 11.56 -32.94
C LEU A 13 -45.93 12.61 -31.98
N PRO A 14 -46.75 12.21 -30.98
CA PRO A 14 -47.15 13.08 -29.91
C PRO A 14 -45.93 13.64 -29.16
N PRO A 15 -45.94 14.92 -28.74
CA PRO A 15 -44.80 15.55 -28.08
C PRO A 15 -44.41 14.84 -26.76
N GLU A 16 -45.37 14.20 -26.09
CA GLU A 16 -45.14 13.38 -24.90
C GLU A 16 -44.24 12.18 -25.19
N VAL A 17 -44.43 11.53 -26.34
CA VAL A 17 -43.62 10.37 -26.76
C VAL A 17 -42.21 10.81 -27.12
N VAL A 18 -42.06 11.91 -27.86
CA VAL A 18 -40.74 12.48 -28.20
C VAL A 18 -39.95 12.83 -26.94
N LYS A 19 -40.61 13.44 -25.95
CA LYS A 19 -40.01 13.75 -24.65
C LYS A 19 -39.58 12.50 -23.88
N ALA A 20 -40.45 11.49 -23.78
CA ALA A 20 -40.13 10.24 -23.09
C ALA A 20 -38.94 9.51 -23.74
N PHE A 21 -38.83 9.52 -25.07
CA PHE A 21 -37.66 8.98 -25.77
C PHE A 21 -36.38 9.77 -25.49
N ALA A 22 -36.46 11.11 -25.46
CA ALA A 22 -35.31 11.95 -25.11
C ALA A 22 -34.83 11.71 -23.68
N ASP A 23 -35.76 11.60 -22.72
CA ASP A 23 -35.47 11.28 -21.32
C ASP A 23 -34.81 9.89 -21.20
N MET A 24 -35.34 8.87 -21.90
CA MET A 24 -34.76 7.52 -21.92
C MET A 24 -33.36 7.48 -22.55
N GLN A 25 -33.13 8.23 -23.63
CA GLN A 25 -31.79 8.32 -24.24
C GLN A 25 -30.79 9.02 -23.31
N PHE A 26 -31.24 10.04 -22.58
CA PHE A 26 -30.44 10.72 -21.58
C PHE A 26 -30.06 9.77 -20.44
N GLU A 27 -31.02 9.04 -19.85
CA GLU A 27 -30.76 8.04 -18.81
C GLU A 27 -29.76 6.97 -19.28
N LEU A 28 -29.98 6.39 -20.48
CA LEU A 28 -29.06 5.42 -21.07
C LEU A 28 -27.65 5.99 -21.29
N SER A 29 -27.53 7.28 -21.61
CA SER A 29 -26.23 7.95 -21.76
C SER A 29 -25.50 8.07 -20.42
N VAL A 30 -26.22 8.38 -19.34
CA VAL A 30 -25.68 8.46 -17.98
C VAL A 30 -25.25 7.07 -17.49
N GLU A 31 -26.06 6.04 -17.69
CA GLU A 31 -25.69 4.66 -17.33
C GLU A 31 -24.46 4.18 -18.11
N ARG A 32 -24.37 4.49 -19.40
CA ARG A 32 -23.18 4.14 -20.21
C ARG A 32 -21.94 4.85 -19.71
N ALA A 33 -22.06 6.14 -19.36
CA ALA A 33 -20.95 6.89 -18.79
C ALA A 33 -20.49 6.29 -17.45
N ALA A 34 -21.43 5.92 -16.57
CA ALA A 34 -21.13 5.25 -15.31
C ALA A 34 -20.42 3.91 -15.53
N ARG A 35 -20.93 3.07 -16.44
CA ARG A 35 -20.32 1.78 -16.79
C ARG A 35 -18.92 1.93 -17.38
N GLN A 36 -18.69 2.93 -18.24
CA GLN A 36 -17.37 3.20 -18.79
C GLN A 36 -16.39 3.65 -17.71
N HIS A 37 -16.84 4.46 -16.75
CA HIS A 37 -16.01 4.85 -15.62
C HIS A 37 -15.63 3.65 -14.74
N GLU A 38 -16.60 2.79 -14.40
CA GLU A 38 -16.33 1.56 -13.66
C GLU A 38 -15.36 0.63 -14.42
N GLN A 39 -15.55 0.46 -15.73
CA GLN A 39 -14.64 -0.32 -16.56
C GLN A 39 -13.23 0.26 -16.60
N ALA A 40 -13.08 1.58 -16.64
CA ALA A 40 -11.77 2.23 -16.57
C ALA A 40 -11.09 1.96 -15.22
N VAL A 41 -11.82 2.09 -14.11
CA VAL A 41 -11.29 1.81 -12.76
C VAL A 41 -10.91 0.34 -12.61
N VAL A 42 -11.69 -0.58 -13.16
CA VAL A 42 -11.36 -2.02 -13.14
C VAL A 42 -10.12 -2.29 -13.97
N ALA A 43 -10.02 -1.74 -15.18
CA ALA A 43 -8.84 -1.92 -16.05
C ALA A 43 -7.56 -1.39 -15.40
N GLU A 44 -7.60 -0.25 -14.72
CA GLU A 44 -6.45 0.28 -13.96
C GLU A 44 -6.03 -0.67 -12.83
N LYS A 45 -7.00 -1.24 -12.10
CA LYS A 45 -6.73 -2.20 -11.02
C LYS A 45 -6.20 -3.53 -11.53
N ASP A 46 -6.70 -4.00 -12.67
CA ASP A 46 -6.27 -5.25 -13.28
C ASP A 46 -4.78 -5.23 -13.64
N VAL A 47 -4.25 -4.08 -14.09
CA VAL A 47 -2.81 -3.89 -14.32
C VAL A 47 -2.00 -4.09 -13.04
N PHE A 48 -2.43 -3.51 -11.92
CA PHE A 48 -1.76 -3.73 -10.63
C PHE A 48 -1.85 -5.19 -10.17
N ILE A 49 -2.98 -5.84 -10.39
CA ILE A 49 -3.17 -7.25 -10.04
C ILE A 49 -2.23 -8.15 -10.85
N THR A 50 -2.07 -7.91 -12.15
CA THR A 50 -1.14 -8.70 -12.97
C THR A 50 0.30 -8.50 -12.52
N ASP A 51 0.73 -7.27 -12.31
CA ASP A 51 2.09 -6.94 -11.88
C ASP A 51 2.43 -7.58 -10.52
N LEU A 52 1.52 -7.47 -9.55
CA LEU A 52 1.72 -8.06 -8.22
C LEU A 52 1.75 -9.59 -8.27
N LYS A 53 0.92 -10.23 -9.09
CA LYS A 53 0.92 -11.69 -9.25
C LYS A 53 2.27 -12.19 -9.77
N GLU A 54 2.84 -11.55 -10.77
CA GLU A 54 4.16 -11.90 -11.32
C GLU A 54 5.27 -11.75 -10.26
N LEU A 55 5.23 -10.66 -9.48
CA LEU A 55 6.20 -10.43 -8.42
C LEU A 55 6.06 -11.44 -7.26
N ILE A 56 4.84 -11.82 -6.90
CA ILE A 56 4.58 -12.84 -5.88
C ILE A 56 5.11 -14.20 -6.34
N GLU A 57 4.80 -14.63 -7.57
CA GLU A 57 5.30 -15.89 -8.11
C GLU A 57 6.84 -15.92 -8.10
N LYS A 58 7.47 -14.82 -8.50
CA LYS A 58 8.93 -14.68 -8.42
C LYS A 58 9.44 -14.80 -6.98
N LEU A 59 8.81 -14.11 -6.03
CA LEU A 59 9.21 -14.13 -4.63
C LEU A 59 9.06 -15.53 -4.01
N GLU A 60 7.96 -16.23 -4.32
CA GLU A 60 7.72 -17.60 -3.88
C GLU A 60 8.82 -18.54 -4.39
N GLY A 61 9.21 -18.41 -5.65
CA GLY A 61 10.33 -19.14 -6.24
C GLY A 61 11.66 -18.87 -5.52
N GLN A 62 11.98 -17.61 -5.28
CA GLN A 62 13.20 -17.21 -4.55
C GLN A 62 13.23 -17.74 -3.12
N VAL A 63 12.09 -17.69 -2.40
CA VAL A 63 11.98 -18.24 -1.04
C VAL A 63 12.11 -19.76 -1.04
N GLN A 64 11.56 -20.44 -2.05
CA GLN A 64 11.72 -21.88 -2.20
C GLN A 64 13.19 -22.25 -2.46
N GLU A 65 13.86 -21.50 -3.32
CA GLU A 65 15.29 -21.68 -3.60
C GLU A 65 16.14 -21.44 -2.34
N TYR A 66 15.92 -20.34 -1.63
CA TYR A 66 16.58 -20.05 -0.35
C TYR A 66 16.43 -21.20 0.65
N ARG A 67 15.20 -21.73 0.80
CA ARG A 67 14.95 -22.87 1.69
C ARG A 67 15.68 -24.13 1.25
N ARG A 68 15.75 -24.41 -0.05
CA ARG A 68 16.50 -25.55 -0.59
C ARG A 68 18.01 -25.39 -0.38
N THR A 69 18.56 -24.20 -0.60
CA THR A 69 19.99 -23.91 -0.39
C THR A 69 20.38 -24.05 1.08
N LYS A 70 19.53 -23.52 1.98
CA LYS A 70 19.79 -23.54 3.43
C LYS A 70 19.53 -24.90 4.08
N PHE A 71 18.42 -25.55 3.75
CA PHE A 71 17.91 -26.74 4.47
C PHE A 71 17.75 -27.99 3.59
N GLY A 72 17.99 -27.91 2.28
CA GLY A 72 17.78 -29.02 1.36
C GLY A 72 18.80 -30.15 1.53
N PRO A 73 18.46 -31.36 1.07
CA PRO A 73 19.40 -32.49 1.05
C PRO A 73 20.58 -32.17 0.13
N LYS A 74 21.80 -32.27 0.65
CA LYS A 74 23.03 -31.98 -0.08
C LYS A 74 23.74 -33.29 -0.42
N SER A 75 23.87 -33.59 -1.72
CA SER A 75 24.68 -34.71 -2.21
C SER A 75 26.18 -34.39 -2.22
N GLU A 76 26.54 -33.10 -2.23
CA GLU A 76 27.91 -32.60 -2.20
C GLU A 76 28.10 -31.58 -1.07
N LYS A 77 29.26 -31.61 -0.40
CA LYS A 77 29.62 -30.64 0.62
C LYS A 77 30.20 -29.40 -0.06
N LEU A 78 29.36 -28.40 -0.34
CA LEU A 78 29.82 -27.06 -0.68
C LEU A 78 30.66 -26.50 0.49
N ASP A 79 31.71 -25.76 0.15
CA ASP A 79 32.49 -25.04 1.15
C ASP A 79 31.60 -24.03 1.89
N PRO A 80 31.75 -23.86 3.23
CA PRO A 80 30.89 -22.95 3.99
C PRO A 80 30.86 -21.52 3.44
N ALA A 81 31.98 -20.99 2.94
CA ALA A 81 32.01 -19.63 2.40
C ALA A 81 31.26 -19.54 1.06
N GLN A 82 31.30 -20.59 0.24
CA GLN A 82 30.51 -20.66 -1.00
C GLN A 82 29.01 -20.74 -0.72
N MET A 83 28.62 -21.47 0.33
CA MET A 83 27.23 -21.56 0.77
C MET A 83 26.72 -20.21 1.27
N GLU A 84 27.51 -19.50 2.07
CA GLU A 84 27.15 -18.19 2.60
C GLU A 84 26.96 -17.18 1.47
N LEU A 85 27.89 -17.13 0.51
CA LEU A 85 27.77 -16.27 -0.67
C LEU A 85 26.48 -16.54 -1.47
N ALA A 86 26.15 -17.82 -1.71
CA ALA A 86 24.92 -18.18 -2.42
C ALA A 86 23.65 -17.78 -1.66
N LEU A 87 23.67 -17.80 -0.32
CA LEU A 87 22.56 -17.32 0.49
C LEU A 87 22.44 -15.80 0.45
N GLU A 88 23.55 -15.07 0.49
CA GLU A 88 23.58 -13.60 0.37
C GLU A 88 23.01 -13.13 -0.99
N ASP A 89 23.37 -13.80 -2.09
CA ASP A 89 22.84 -13.52 -3.42
C ASP A 89 21.31 -13.69 -3.46
N LEU A 90 20.81 -14.78 -2.86
CA LEU A 90 19.36 -15.06 -2.78
C LEU A 90 18.63 -14.06 -1.87
N GLU A 91 19.21 -13.71 -0.72
CA GLU A 91 18.65 -12.69 0.19
C GLU A 91 18.57 -11.33 -0.49
N THR A 92 19.61 -10.95 -1.24
CA THR A 92 19.62 -9.72 -2.05
C THR A 92 18.53 -9.75 -3.12
N ALA A 93 18.41 -10.85 -3.85
CA ALA A 93 17.39 -11.01 -4.88
C ALA A 93 15.95 -10.99 -4.31
N ILE A 94 15.74 -11.53 -3.10
CA ILE A 94 14.47 -11.45 -2.36
C ILE A 94 14.17 -10.00 -1.98
N ALA A 95 15.14 -9.29 -1.40
CA ALA A 95 15.00 -7.90 -1.00
C ALA A 95 14.66 -6.99 -2.19
N GLU A 96 15.28 -7.21 -3.35
CA GLU A 96 14.96 -6.49 -4.58
C GLU A 96 13.51 -6.72 -5.03
N THR A 97 13.04 -7.97 -5.02
CA THR A 97 11.65 -8.29 -5.40
C THR A 97 10.67 -7.67 -4.41
N GLN A 98 10.95 -7.72 -3.11
CA GLN A 98 10.13 -7.05 -2.08
C GLN A 98 10.09 -5.53 -2.26
N ALA A 99 11.21 -4.90 -2.61
CA ALA A 99 11.25 -3.47 -2.91
C ALA A 99 10.39 -3.12 -4.14
N ARG A 100 10.36 -3.97 -5.17
CA ARG A 100 9.47 -3.79 -6.32
C ARG A 100 8.00 -3.91 -5.93
N ILE A 101 7.64 -4.87 -5.08
CA ILE A 101 6.28 -5.01 -4.55
C ILE A 101 5.87 -3.74 -3.81
N ALA A 102 6.71 -3.25 -2.89
CA ALA A 102 6.45 -2.02 -2.15
C ALA A 102 6.26 -0.80 -3.07
N ALA A 103 7.03 -0.70 -4.15
CA ALA A 103 6.88 0.36 -5.14
C ALA A 103 5.55 0.28 -5.92
N VAL A 104 5.04 -0.93 -6.19
CA VAL A 104 3.72 -1.13 -6.80
C VAL A 104 2.61 -0.75 -5.81
N GLU A 105 2.74 -1.15 -4.55
CA GLU A 105 1.80 -0.78 -3.48
C GLU A 105 1.74 0.74 -3.26
N GLU A 106 2.87 1.45 -3.32
CA GLU A 106 2.92 2.91 -3.24
C GLU A 106 2.18 3.56 -4.43
N LYS A 107 2.37 3.04 -5.65
CA LYS A 107 1.63 3.51 -6.83
C LYS A 107 0.13 3.30 -6.66
N MET A 108 -0.30 2.12 -6.18
CA MET A 108 -1.70 1.84 -5.87
C MET A 108 -2.27 2.81 -4.83
N ALA A 109 -1.53 3.07 -3.75
CA ALA A 109 -1.91 4.04 -2.74
C ALA A 109 -2.09 5.42 -3.37
N SER A 110 -1.16 5.87 -4.22
CA SER A 110 -1.25 7.16 -4.92
C SER A 110 -2.45 7.25 -5.87
N SER A 111 -2.82 6.17 -6.57
CA SER A 111 -3.99 6.13 -7.47
C SER A 111 -5.33 6.19 -6.72
N THR A 112 -5.39 5.75 -5.46
CA THR A 112 -6.63 5.78 -4.66
C THR A 112 -6.84 7.09 -3.91
N LEU A 113 -5.79 7.90 -3.74
CA LEU A 113 -5.89 9.22 -3.13
C LEU A 113 -6.47 10.21 -4.14
N SER A 114 -7.75 10.52 -4.01
CA SER A 114 -8.36 11.67 -4.69
C SER A 114 -7.49 12.92 -4.48
N PRO A 115 -7.38 13.85 -5.45
CA PRO A 115 -6.46 15.00 -5.38
C PRO A 115 -6.67 15.91 -4.14
N CYS A 116 -7.81 15.78 -3.44
CA CYS A 116 -8.08 16.49 -2.18
C CYS A 116 -7.42 15.87 -0.93
N LYS A 117 -6.88 14.65 -1.00
CA LYS A 117 -6.30 13.94 0.17
C LYS A 117 -4.81 13.59 0.02
N ALA A 118 -4.13 14.12 -0.99
CA ALA A 118 -2.68 14.09 -1.08
C ALA A 118 -2.07 15.04 -0.03
N ALA A 119 -2.26 14.72 1.25
CA ALA A 119 -1.42 15.26 2.31
C ALA A 119 -0.02 14.71 2.05
N SER A 120 0.84 15.55 1.47
CA SER A 120 2.26 15.28 1.25
C SER A 120 2.84 14.51 2.44
N PRO A 121 3.70 13.48 2.24
CA PRO A 121 4.36 12.79 3.34
C PRO A 121 5.00 13.85 4.22
N ARG A 122 4.56 13.91 5.48
CA ARG A 122 4.98 14.93 6.43
C ARG A 122 6.48 14.76 6.61
N LYS A 123 7.26 15.60 5.93
CA LYS A 123 8.72 15.64 6.00
C LYS A 123 9.14 15.45 7.46
N GLU A 124 9.86 14.37 7.74
CA GLU A 124 10.35 14.09 9.09
C GLU A 124 11.04 15.34 9.61
N ARG A 125 10.47 15.93 10.65
CA ARG A 125 11.07 17.09 11.29
C ARG A 125 12.31 16.57 11.99
N LYS A 126 13.49 16.78 11.39
CA LYS A 126 14.77 16.62 12.09
C LYS A 126 14.64 17.33 13.43
N ALA A 127 14.74 16.59 14.53
CA ALA A 127 14.72 17.16 15.86
C ALA A 127 15.78 18.27 15.90
N ARG A 128 15.36 19.52 16.11
CA ARG A 128 16.30 20.62 16.23
C ARG A 128 17.09 20.39 17.51
N VAL A 129 18.33 19.96 17.37
CA VAL A 129 19.27 19.85 18.49
C VAL A 129 19.38 21.23 19.12
N LEU A 130 19.08 21.35 20.41
CA LEU A 130 19.22 22.60 21.13
C LEU A 130 20.71 23.03 21.13
N PRO A 131 21.03 24.28 20.76
CA PRO A 131 22.40 24.80 20.80
C PRO A 131 23.10 24.56 22.14
N ALA A 132 24.40 24.24 22.10
CA ALA A 132 25.21 23.92 23.28
C ALA A 132 25.31 25.07 24.31
N ASN A 133 25.14 26.31 23.85
CA ASN A 133 25.23 27.52 24.69
C ASN A 133 23.94 27.84 25.46
N LEU A 134 22.86 27.08 25.26
CA LEU A 134 21.66 27.22 26.07
C LEU A 134 21.86 26.52 27.41
N PRO A 135 21.50 27.16 28.53
CA PRO A 135 21.56 26.52 29.83
C PRO A 135 20.64 25.31 29.84
N ARG A 136 21.20 24.13 30.11
CA ARG A 136 20.43 22.90 30.36
C ARG A 136 20.09 22.88 31.84
N VAL A 137 18.80 22.91 32.16
CA VAL A 137 18.32 22.79 33.54
C VAL A 137 17.65 21.45 33.67
N GLU A 138 18.28 20.53 34.39
CA GLU A 138 17.67 19.25 34.76
C GLU A 138 16.68 19.50 35.90
N ARG A 139 15.45 19.03 35.72
CA ARG A 139 14.43 19.02 36.77
C ARG A 139 14.04 17.57 37.02
N VAL A 140 14.50 17.04 38.14
CA VAL A 140 14.07 15.73 38.63
C VAL A 140 12.71 15.93 39.28
N ILE A 141 11.68 15.26 38.75
CA ILE A 141 10.33 15.27 39.31
C ILE A 141 10.11 13.91 39.96
N GLU A 142 10.17 13.89 41.29
CA GLU A 142 9.86 12.69 42.06
C GLU A 142 8.35 12.59 42.32
N PRO A 143 7.81 11.37 42.39
CA PRO A 143 6.42 11.17 42.79
C PRO A 143 6.23 11.61 44.25
N LEU A 144 5.02 12.10 44.57
CA LEU A 144 4.67 12.54 45.92
C LEU A 144 4.75 11.41 46.96
N SER A 145 4.61 10.15 46.53
CA SER A 145 4.75 8.97 47.36
C SER A 145 5.36 7.82 46.57
N ILE A 146 6.27 7.10 47.21
CA ILE A 146 6.91 5.89 46.67
C ILE A 146 6.16 4.61 47.03
N ALA A 147 5.14 4.68 47.90
CA ALA A 147 4.33 3.52 48.25
C ALA A 147 3.55 2.97 47.03
N CYS A 148 3.64 1.67 46.75
CA CYS A 148 2.82 1.06 45.70
C CYS A 148 1.34 1.18 46.06
N PRO A 149 0.47 1.66 45.14
CA PRO A 149 -0.98 1.65 45.36
C PRO A 149 -1.56 0.24 45.57
N CYS A 150 -0.78 -0.79 45.25
CA CYS A 150 -1.10 -2.20 45.44
C CYS A 150 -0.70 -2.76 46.82
N GLY A 151 -0.06 -1.98 47.68
CA GLY A 151 0.31 -2.39 49.05
C GLY A 151 1.50 -3.36 49.13
N CYS A 152 2.24 -3.59 48.05
CA CYS A 152 3.37 -4.53 48.03
C CYS A 152 4.68 -3.94 48.60
N GLY A 153 4.65 -2.72 49.12
CA GLY A 153 5.82 -2.00 49.65
C GLY A 153 6.15 -0.73 48.87
N ASP A 154 7.35 -0.20 49.09
CA ASP A 154 7.86 0.98 48.39
C ASP A 154 8.42 0.61 47.01
N MET A 155 8.13 1.45 46.02
CA MET A 155 8.65 1.34 44.66
C MET A 155 10.12 1.71 44.64
N VAL A 156 10.95 0.83 44.07
CA VAL A 156 12.39 1.03 43.91
C VAL A 156 12.65 1.77 42.59
N ARG A 157 13.71 2.59 42.56
CA ARG A 157 14.17 3.23 41.33
C ARG A 157 14.74 2.17 40.38
N ILE A 158 14.20 2.11 39.17
CA ILE A 158 14.67 1.19 38.14
C ILE A 158 16.02 1.69 37.63
N GLY A 159 17.07 0.87 37.73
CA GLY A 159 18.40 1.16 37.20
C GLY A 159 19.44 1.63 38.22
N GLU A 160 19.10 1.65 39.50
CA GLU A 160 20.03 1.75 40.63
C GLU A 160 19.96 0.40 41.40
N ASP A 161 20.74 -0.60 40.94
CA ASP A 161 20.87 -2.01 41.38
C ASP A 161 19.61 -2.82 41.74
#